data_AF-A0A7W0LUD9-F1
#
_entry.id   AF-A0A7W0LUD9-F1
#
_cell.length_a   1.000
_cell.length_b   1.000
_cell.length_c   1.000
_cell.angle_alpha   90.00
_cell.angle_beta   90.00
_cell.angle_gamma   90.00
#
_symmetry.space_group_name_H-M   'P 1'
#
loop_
_entity.id
_entity.type
_entity.pdbx_description
1 polymer ?
#
loop_
_entity_poly.entity_id
_entity_poly.type
_entity_poly.pdbx_seq_one_letter_code
_entity_poly.pdbx_strand_id
1 'polypeptide(L)' 'MTGLPAQIAVLVAVLAAVTGIAVAAGAANLGTALGIGQIAFTLGLVARLLRR' A
#
# COMPACT_ATOMS: atom_id res chain seq x y z
N MET A 1 3.18 20.69 8.19
CA MET A 1 1.95 20.36 7.44
C MET A 1 2.35 20.03 6.01
N THR A 2 2.56 18.74 5.69
CA THR A 2 2.89 18.35 4.31
C THR A 2 1.64 18.54 3.45
N GLY A 3 1.73 19.35 2.39
CA GLY A 3 0.60 19.62 1.50
C GLY A 3 0.03 18.35 0.85
N LEU A 4 -1.21 18.41 0.38
CA LEU A 4 -1.91 17.33 -0.33
C LEU A 4 -1.03 16.53 -1.32
N PRO A 5 -0.17 17.16 -2.15
CA PRO A 5 0.68 16.44 -3.09
C PRO A 5 1.68 15.50 -2.41
N ALA A 6 2.28 15.93 -1.30
CA ALA A 6 3.23 15.12 -0.55
C ALA A 6 2.53 13.94 0.14
N GLN A 7 1.29 14.12 0.61
CA GLN A 7 0.50 13.02 1.17
C GLN A 7 0.18 11.98 0.10
N ILE A 8 -0.29 12.42 -1.08
CA ILE A 8 -0.56 11.52 -2.21
C ILE A 8 0.70 10.75 -2.61
N ALA A 9 1.84 11.43 -2.73
CA ALA A 9 3.11 10.78 -3.08
C ALA A 9 3.50 9.68 -2.08
N VAL A 10 3.32 9.92 -0.78
CA VAL A 10 3.57 8.91 0.26
C VAL A 10 2.62 7.72 0.12
N LEU A 11 1.32 7.96 -0.10
CA LEU A 11 0.36 6.86 -0.27
C LEU A 11 0.66 6.02 -1.52
N VAL A 12 1.01 6.66 -2.63
CA VAL A 12 1.42 5.97 -3.86
C VAL A 12 2.70 5.16 -3.65
N ALA A 13 3.69 5.72 -2.95
CA ALA A 13 4.93 5.01 -2.65
C ALA A 13 4.69 3.76 -1.80
N VAL A 14 3.82 3.84 -0.80
CA VAL A 14 3.43 2.68 0.04
C VAL A 14 2.73 1.62 -0.80
N LEU A 15 1.76 2.02 -1.64
CA LEU A 15 1.04 1.10 -2.52
C LEU A 15 2.00 0.38 -3.49
N ALA A 16 2.90 1.13 -4.10
CA ALA A 16 3.90 0.59 -5.03
C ALA A 16 4.85 -0.39 -4.32
N ALA A 17 5.31 -0.06 -3.11
CA ALA A 17 6.19 -0.93 -2.33
C ALA A 17 5.52 -2.26 -1.96
N VAL A 18 4.28 -2.24 -1.46
CA VAL A 18 3.55 -3.47 -1.12
C VAL A 18 3.27 -4.30 -2.37
N THR A 19 2.84 -3.65 -3.46
CA THR A 19 2.59 -4.35 -4.73
C THR A 19 3.87 -5.00 -5.26
N GLY A 20 5.01 -4.30 -5.22
CA GLY A 20 6.31 -4.84 -5.60
C GLY A 20 6.74 -6.04 -4.75
N ILE A 21 6.50 -5.99 -3.43
CA ILE A 21 6.73 -7.14 -2.53
C ILE A 21 5.83 -8.32 -2.91
N ALA A 22 4.56 -8.09 -3.21
CA ALA A 22 3.64 -9.14 -3.62
C ALA A 22 4.07 -9.82 -4.94
N VAL A 23 4.54 -9.02 -5.91
CA VAL A 23 5.13 -9.55 -7.15
C VAL A 23 6.37 -10.39 -6.84
N ALA A 24 7.30 -9.86 -6.02
CA ALA A 24 8.53 -10.56 -5.65
C ALA A 24 8.28 -11.84 -4.84
N ALA A 25 7.18 -11.90 -4.09
CA ALA A 25 6.74 -13.07 -3.33
C ALA A 25 6.02 -14.12 -4.18
N GLY A 26 5.89 -13.92 -5.50
CA GLY A 26 5.35 -14.91 -6.43
C GLY A 26 3.87 -14.75 -6.77
N ALA A 27 3.33 -13.52 -6.74
CA ALA A 27 1.95 -13.28 -7.18
C ALA A 27 1.71 -13.85 -8.60
N ALA A 28 0.65 -14.64 -8.74
CA ALA A 28 0.33 -15.37 -9.98
C ALA A 28 0.05 -14.45 -11.18
N ASN A 29 -0.36 -13.20 -10.93
CA ASN A 29 -0.54 -12.15 -11.93
C ASN A 29 -0.55 -10.75 -11.28
N LEU A 30 -0.46 -9.70 -12.11
CA LEU A 30 -0.49 -8.30 -11.66
C LEU A 30 -1.75 -7.94 -10.87
N GLY A 31 -2.90 -8.54 -11.21
CA GLY A 31 -4.16 -8.34 -10.48
C GLY A 31 -4.06 -8.84 -9.03
N THR A 32 -3.49 -10.02 -8.82
CA THR A 32 -3.23 -10.57 -7.49
C THR A 32 -2.26 -9.69 -6.69
N ALA A 33 -1.20 -9.18 -7.33
CA ALA A 33 -0.24 -8.30 -6.67
C ALA A 33 -0.86 -6.97 -6.23
N LEU A 34 -1.66 -6.35 -7.10
CA LEU A 34 -2.40 -5.11 -6.77
C LEU A 34 -3.43 -5.36 -5.67
N GLY A 35 -4.13 -6.50 -5.70
CA GLY A 35 -5.09 -6.89 -4.66
C GLY A 35 -4.41 -7.04 -3.29
N ILE A 36 -3.27 -7.73 -3.22
CA ILE A 36 -2.47 -7.83 -2.00
C ILE A 36 -1.98 -6.44 -1.56
N GLY A 37 -1.54 -5.61 -2.52
CA GLY A 37 -1.20 -4.21 -2.33
C GLY A 37 -2.26 -3.41 -1.57
N GLN A 38 -3.52 -3.50 -2.03
CA GLN A 38 -4.65 -2.81 -1.43
C GLN A 38 -5.03 -3.37 -0.06
N ILE A 39 -4.98 -4.69 0.14
CA ILE A 39 -5.26 -5.32 1.44
C ILE A 39 -4.26 -4.83 2.48
N ALA A 40 -2.96 -4.87 2.19
CA ALA A 40 -1.96 -4.45 3.17
C ALA A 40 -2.04 -2.94 3.46
N PHE A 41 -2.33 -2.11 2.46
CA PHE A 41 -2.57 -0.69 2.65
C PHE A 41 -3.77 -0.43 3.58
N THR A 42 -4.87 -1.14 3.34
CA THR A 42 -6.09 -1.05 4.18
C THR A 42 -5.80 -1.48 5.62
N LEU A 43 -5.09 -2.59 5.81
CA LEU A 43 -4.68 -3.04 7.14
C LEU A 43 -3.77 -2.03 7.83
N GLY A 44 -2.85 -1.39 7.09
CA GLY A 44 -2.01 -0.32 7.59
C GLY A 44 -2.82 0.89 8.09
N LEU A 45 -3.85 1.31 7.33
CA LEU A 45 -4.75 2.37 7.75
C LEU A 45 -5.55 2.00 9.00
N VAL A 46 -6.11 0.79 9.05
CA VAL A 46 -6.86 0.29 10.22
C VAL A 46 -5.96 0.25 11.47
N ALA A 47 -4.75 -0.29 11.35
CA ALA A 47 -3.78 -0.31 12.44
C ALA A 47 -3.39 1.10 12.91
N ARG A 48 -3.24 2.05 11.99
CA ARG A 48 -2.96 3.46 12.34
C ARG A 48 -4.13 4.10 13.07
N LEU A 49 -5.37 3.85 12.63
CA LEU A 49 -6.59 4.37 13.27
C LEU A 49 -6.84 3.78 14.66
N LEU A 50 -6.41 2.54 14.90
CA LEU A 50 -6.49 1.88 16.20
C LEU A 50 -5.45 2.42 17.20
N ARG A 51 -4.25 2.81 16.73
CA ARG A 51 -3.15 3.35 17.54
C ARG A 51 -3.20 4.87 17.70
N ARG A 52 -4.39 5.43 17.94
CA ARG A 52 -4.60 6.89 18.01
C ARG A 52 -3.57 7.61 18.86
#